data_AF-A0A967K2Z7-F1
#
_entry.id   AF-A0A967K2Z7-F1
#
_cell.length_a   1.000
_cell.length_b   1.000
_cell.length_c   1.000
_cell.angle_alpha   90.00
_cell.angle_beta   90.00
_cell.angle_gamma   90.00
#
_symmetry.space_group_name_H-M   'P 1'
#
loop_
_entity.id
_entity.type
_entity.pdbx_description
1 polymer ?
#
loop_
_entity_poly.entity_id
_entity_poly.type
_entity_poly.pdbx_seq_one_letter_code
_entity_poly.pdbx_strand_id
1 'polypeptide(L)'
;MMKLKAAVLILFVSFIILYCSGENQEESGIDTIVLIGQDGRTVFDILLEEHKVDYVESEMGVFIQAIDGIENKAGRFWMYSINGEPGKIACDRASVSEGDTIRWEYK
;
A
#
# COMPACT_ATOMS: atom_id res chain seq x y z
N MET A 1 -28.09 -46.77 -3.42
CA MET A 1 -28.63 -45.52 -2.84
C MET A 1 -27.83 -45.20 -1.59
N MET A 2 -27.37 -43.95 -1.41
CA MET A 2 -26.54 -43.43 -0.28
C MET A 2 -25.11 -44.01 -0.13
N LYS A 3 -24.15 -43.36 0.57
CA LYS A 3 -23.51 -42.00 0.41
C LYS A 3 -22.39 -41.85 1.47
N LEU A 4 -21.30 -41.11 1.15
CA LEU A 4 -20.27 -40.57 2.10
C LEU A 4 -19.43 -41.64 2.87
N LYS A 5 -18.23 -41.42 3.42
CA LYS A 5 -17.26 -40.31 3.61
C LYS A 5 -15.83 -40.93 3.38
N ALA A 6 -14.72 -40.25 3.13
CA ALA A 6 -14.36 -38.84 2.88
C ALA A 6 -13.00 -38.79 2.12
N ALA A 7 -12.33 -37.64 2.05
CA ALA A 7 -10.97 -37.45 1.55
C ALA A 7 -10.24 -36.35 2.38
N VAL A 8 -8.97 -36.07 2.06
CA VAL A 8 -8.11 -35.02 2.68
C VAL A 8 -7.50 -35.38 4.04
N LEU A 9 -6.49 -36.25 4.00
CA LEU A 9 -5.28 -36.16 4.84
C LEU A 9 -4.16 -36.95 4.12
N ILE A 10 -2.88 -36.67 4.43
CA ILE A 10 -1.70 -37.30 3.80
C ILE A 10 -1.41 -36.86 2.33
N LEU A 11 -1.20 -35.56 2.12
CA LEU A 11 -0.41 -35.04 0.98
C LEU A 11 0.55 -33.90 1.35
N PHE A 12 0.65 -33.54 2.64
CA PHE A 12 1.36 -32.34 3.12
C PHE A 12 2.82 -32.55 3.56
N VAL A 13 3.32 -33.79 3.55
CA VAL A 13 4.66 -34.12 4.11
C VAL A 13 5.77 -34.15 3.04
N SER A 14 5.41 -34.09 1.76
CA SER A 14 6.37 -34.14 0.64
C SER A 14 6.83 -32.76 0.12
N PHE A 15 6.21 -31.67 0.58
CA PHE A 15 6.45 -30.32 0.03
C PHE A 15 7.36 -29.43 0.91
N ILE A 16 7.72 -29.89 2.11
CA ILE A 16 8.40 -29.09 3.13
C ILE A 16 9.95 -29.16 3.00
N ILE A 17 10.50 -30.11 2.24
CA ILE A 17 11.96 -30.35 2.15
C ILE A 17 12.51 -30.07 0.73
N LEU A 18 11.96 -29.06 0.04
CA LEU A 18 12.57 -28.48 -1.17
C LEU A 18 12.47 -26.94 -1.25
N TYR A 19 12.02 -26.27 -0.18
CA TYR A 19 12.08 -24.80 -0.07
C TYR A 19 13.16 -24.33 0.93
N CYS A 20 14.22 -25.13 1.09
CA CYS A 20 15.49 -24.70 1.66
C CYS A 20 16.42 -24.21 0.54
N SER A 21 16.05 -23.10 -0.09
CA SER A 21 16.99 -22.22 -0.78
C SER A 21 16.81 -20.84 -0.18
N GLY A 22 17.88 -20.25 0.33
CA GLY A 22 17.79 -18.98 1.05
C GLY A 22 17.42 -17.85 0.11
N GLU A 23 16.19 -17.37 0.22
CA GLU A 23 15.84 -16.04 -0.24
C GLU A 23 16.47 -15.06 0.77
N ASN A 24 17.58 -14.44 0.35
CA ASN A 24 17.99 -13.18 0.96
C ASN A 24 16.77 -12.26 0.91
N GLN A 25 16.39 -11.66 2.03
CA GLN A 25 15.39 -10.61 2.02
C GLN A 25 16.02 -9.39 1.33
N GLU A 26 15.93 -9.34 -0.01
CA GLU A 26 15.88 -8.08 -0.71
C GLU A 26 14.65 -7.36 -0.13
N GLU A 27 14.90 -6.35 0.70
CA GLU A 27 13.91 -5.30 0.96
C GLU A 27 13.62 -4.65 -0.41
N SER A 28 12.63 -5.19 -1.11
CA SER A 28 12.15 -4.68 -2.39
C SER A 28 11.58 -3.30 -2.13
N GLY A 29 12.44 -2.27 -2.24
CA GLY A 29 12.09 -0.90 -1.92
C GLY A 29 10.89 -0.49 -2.75
N ILE A 30 9.72 -0.43 -2.12
CA ILE A 30 8.51 0.10 -2.73
C ILE A 30 8.76 1.60 -2.88
N ASP A 31 9.25 1.99 -4.05
CA ASP A 31 9.42 3.39 -4.43
C ASP A 31 8.09 4.00 -4.89
N THR A 32 7.09 3.18 -5.17
CA THR A 32 5.84 3.54 -5.84
C THR A 32 4.67 2.74 -5.30
N ILE A 33 3.61 3.42 -4.89
CA ILE A 33 2.30 2.85 -4.55
C ILE A 33 1.27 3.42 -5.52
N VAL A 34 0.33 2.59 -5.99
CA VAL A 34 -0.75 2.99 -6.90
C VAL A 34 -2.09 2.53 -6.32
N LEU A 35 -2.98 3.48 -6.06
CA LEU A 35 -4.31 3.27 -5.47
C LEU A 35 -5.38 3.82 -6.42
N ILE A 36 -6.63 3.38 -6.23
CA ILE A 36 -7.78 3.84 -7.01
C ILE A 36 -8.67 4.73 -6.14
N GLY A 37 -8.95 5.93 -6.64
CA GLY A 37 -9.88 6.87 -6.01
C GLY A 37 -11.30 6.34 -5.97
N GLN A 38 -12.05 6.78 -4.96
CA GLN A 38 -13.46 6.46 -4.73
C GLN A 38 -14.21 7.76 -4.46
N ASP A 39 -15.47 7.86 -4.91
CA ASP A 39 -16.28 9.07 -4.73
C ASP A 39 -16.44 9.47 -3.25
N GLY A 40 -16.26 10.76 -2.97
CA GLY A 40 -16.45 11.33 -1.63
C GLY A 40 -15.30 11.09 -0.65
N ARG A 41 -14.18 10.52 -1.13
CA ARG A 41 -12.94 10.31 -0.36
C ARG A 41 -11.87 11.34 -0.72
N THR A 42 -10.86 11.44 0.12
CA THR A 42 -9.62 12.17 -0.16
C THR A 42 -8.46 11.21 -0.46
N VAL A 43 -7.39 11.72 -1.07
CA VAL A 43 -6.14 10.96 -1.29
C VAL A 43 -5.62 10.34 0.03
N PHE A 44 -5.76 11.04 1.15
CA PHE A 44 -5.36 10.53 2.45
C PHE A 44 -6.27 9.40 2.95
N ASP A 45 -7.59 9.54 2.78
CA ASP A 45 -8.55 8.50 3.18
C ASP A 45 -8.27 7.18 2.45
N ILE A 46 -7.98 7.23 1.13
CA ILE A 46 -7.67 6.04 0.34
C ILE A 46 -6.33 5.41 0.78
N LEU A 47 -5.31 6.24 1.09
CA LEU A 47 -4.02 5.73 1.58
C LEU A 47 -4.17 4.98 2.93
N LEU A 48 -4.99 5.49 3.85
CA LEU A 48 -5.21 4.89 5.16
C LEU A 48 -5.96 3.55 5.14
N GLU A 49 -6.66 3.22 4.04
CA GLU A 49 -7.37 1.93 3.92
C GLU A 49 -6.44 0.76 3.59
N GLU A 50 -5.39 1.02 2.79
CA GLU A 50 -4.53 -0.02 2.24
C GLU A 50 -3.15 -0.10 2.93
N HIS A 51 -2.68 1.00 3.56
CA HIS A 51 -1.32 1.11 4.09
C HIS A 51 -1.25 1.59 5.55
N LYS A 52 -0.16 1.22 6.25
CA LYS A 52 0.18 1.82 7.54
C LYS A 52 0.84 3.17 7.29
N VAL A 53 0.24 4.25 7.79
CA VAL A 53 0.74 5.61 7.59
C VAL A 53 1.12 6.24 8.93
N ASP A 54 2.34 6.75 9.03
CA ASP A 54 2.74 7.66 10.10
C ASP A 54 2.74 9.09 9.55
N TYR A 55 2.07 10.03 10.22
CA TYR A 55 1.80 11.38 9.69
C TYR A 55 1.66 12.42 10.81
N VAL A 56 1.74 13.70 10.45
CA VAL A 56 1.45 14.83 11.35
C VAL A 56 0.38 15.74 10.76
N GLU A 57 -0.55 16.18 11.62
CA GLU A 57 -1.58 17.15 11.30
C GLU A 57 -1.12 18.58 11.62
N SER A 58 -1.57 19.54 10.81
CA SER A 58 -1.30 20.98 11.00
C SER A 58 -2.40 21.83 10.35
N GLU A 59 -2.38 23.14 10.57
CA GLU A 59 -3.28 24.08 9.87
C GLU A 59 -3.14 24.01 8.33
N MET A 60 -1.95 23.62 7.84
CA MET A 60 -1.69 23.43 6.40
C MET A 60 -2.24 22.11 5.84
N GLY A 61 -2.63 21.17 6.71
CA GLY A 61 -3.11 19.83 6.39
C GLY A 61 -2.20 18.73 6.92
N VAL A 62 -2.44 17.51 6.44
CA VAL A 62 -1.68 16.30 6.77
C VAL A 62 -0.38 16.24 5.97
N PHE A 63 0.73 16.05 6.70
CA PHE A 63 2.04 15.73 6.14
C PHE A 63 2.42 14.29 6.47
N ILE A 64 2.58 13.46 5.44
CA ILE A 64 3.02 12.07 5.58
C ILE A 64 4.48 12.03 6.04
N GLN A 65 4.78 11.25 7.07
CA GLN A 65 6.13 11.01 7.56
C GLN A 65 6.67 9.65 7.11
N ALA A 66 5.82 8.62 7.07
CA ALA A 66 6.16 7.30 6.55
C ALA A 66 4.94 6.59 5.95
N ILE A 67 5.19 5.68 5.01
CA ILE A 67 4.21 4.69 4.50
C ILE A 67 4.87 3.31 4.64
N ASP A 68 4.18 2.36 5.27
CA ASP A 68 4.65 1.01 5.59
C ASP A 68 6.05 0.93 6.23
N GLY A 69 6.39 1.93 7.06
CA GLY A 69 7.68 2.04 7.74
C GLY A 69 8.82 2.64 6.90
N ILE A 70 8.57 3.00 5.64
CA ILE A 70 9.51 3.76 4.82
C ILE A 70 9.39 5.25 5.21
N GLU A 71 10.24 5.69 6.12
CA GLU A 71 10.32 7.08 6.58
C GLU A 71 10.89 8.04 5.52
N ASN A 72 10.36 9.26 5.47
CA ASN A 72 10.98 10.40 4.80
C ASN A 72 12.40 10.66 5.31
N LYS A 73 13.31 10.98 4.39
CA LYS A 73 14.73 11.27 4.69
C LYS A 73 15.15 12.60 4.07
N ALA A 74 16.31 13.10 4.47
CA ALA A 74 16.82 14.36 3.93
C ALA A 74 16.97 14.29 2.40
N GLY A 75 16.10 15.01 1.68
CA GLY A 75 16.06 15.01 0.22
C GLY A 75 15.33 13.83 -0.43
N ARG A 76 14.60 13.00 0.32
CA ARG A 76 13.68 11.99 -0.21
C ARG A 76 12.36 11.96 0.55
N PHE A 77 11.26 12.15 -0.15
CA PHE A 77 9.93 12.29 0.46
C PHE A 77 8.86 11.49 -0.29
N TRP A 78 7.85 11.04 0.45
CA TRP A 78 6.60 10.56 -0.13
C TRP A 78 5.83 11.73 -0.77
N MET A 79 5.62 11.66 -2.07
CA MET A 79 4.89 12.64 -2.86
C MET A 79 3.75 11.96 -3.61
N TYR A 80 2.55 12.55 -3.62
CA TYR A 80 1.41 12.03 -4.36
C TYR A 80 1.15 12.77 -5.68
N SER A 81 0.46 12.08 -6.58
CA SER A 81 -0.15 12.62 -7.81
C SER A 81 -1.51 11.98 -8.05
N ILE A 82 -2.38 12.68 -8.78
CA ILE A 82 -3.69 12.18 -9.22
C ILE A 82 -3.70 12.23 -10.75
N ASN A 83 -3.96 11.10 -11.42
CA ASN A 83 -3.96 10.97 -12.88
C ASN A 83 -2.66 11.48 -13.55
N GLY A 84 -1.52 11.39 -12.85
CA GLY A 84 -0.21 11.87 -13.30
C GLY A 84 0.09 13.35 -12.98
N GLU A 85 -0.90 14.14 -12.54
CA GLU A 85 -0.69 15.51 -12.09
C GLU A 85 -0.22 15.54 -10.63
N PRO A 86 0.92 16.17 -10.30
CA PRO A 86 1.39 16.28 -8.92
C PRO A 86 0.40 16.97 -7.98
N GLY A 87 0.31 16.47 -6.75
CA GLY A 87 -0.51 17.06 -5.69
C GLY A 87 -0.17 18.53 -5.41
N LYS A 88 -1.18 19.41 -5.44
CA LYS A 88 -1.03 20.87 -5.25
C LYS A 88 -1.51 21.36 -3.88
N ILE A 89 -2.13 20.49 -3.09
CA ILE A 89 -2.64 20.74 -1.73
C ILE A 89 -2.32 19.53 -0.83
N ALA A 90 -2.57 19.63 0.48
CA ALA A 90 -2.38 18.50 1.39
C ALA A 90 -3.34 17.33 1.07
N CYS A 91 -2.90 16.09 1.31
CA CYS A 91 -3.60 14.88 0.88
C CYS A 91 -4.96 14.66 1.57
N ASP A 92 -5.15 15.22 2.77
CA ASP A 92 -6.42 15.29 3.54
C ASP A 92 -7.46 16.26 2.94
N ARG A 93 -7.07 17.03 1.91
CA ARG A 93 -7.90 18.06 1.27
C ARG A 93 -8.09 17.81 -0.22
N ALA A 94 -7.34 16.86 -0.79
CA ALA A 94 -7.42 16.45 -2.18
C ALA A 94 -8.52 15.39 -2.34
N SER A 95 -9.75 15.82 -2.61
CA SER A 95 -10.85 14.93 -2.99
C SER A 95 -10.52 14.18 -4.29
N VAL A 96 -10.98 12.94 -4.37
CA VAL A 96 -10.87 12.06 -5.55
C VAL A 96 -12.23 11.54 -5.97
N SER A 97 -12.33 11.06 -7.21
CA SER A 97 -13.51 10.41 -7.78
C SER A 97 -13.25 8.93 -8.05
N GLU A 98 -14.31 8.16 -8.22
CA GLU A 98 -14.24 6.75 -8.62
C GLU A 98 -13.37 6.56 -9.88
N GLY A 99 -12.33 5.74 -9.76
CA GLY A 99 -11.43 5.42 -10.88
C GLY A 99 -10.26 6.38 -11.11
N ASP A 100 -10.13 7.47 -10.33
CA ASP A 100 -8.92 8.31 -10.35
C ASP A 100 -7.68 7.47 -9.96
N THR A 101 -6.58 7.60 -10.70
CA THR A 101 -5.32 6.93 -10.36
C THR A 101 -4.52 7.79 -9.38
N ILE A 102 -4.46 7.36 -8.12
CA ILE A 102 -3.59 7.97 -7.10
C ILE A 102 -2.25 7.26 -7.16
N ARG A 103 -1.14 8.01 -7.29
CA ARG A 103 0.22 7.45 -7.20
C ARG A 103 1.01 8.17 -6.13
N TRP A 104 1.54 7.41 -5.18
CA TRP A 104 2.56 7.87 -4.23
C TRP A 104 3.94 7.41 -4.70
N GLU A 105 4.92 8.28 -4.64
CA GLU A 105 6.31 8.02 -5.03
C GLU A 105 7.27 8.48 -3.92
N TYR A 106 8.25 7.66 -3.57
CA TYR A 106 9.30 7.98 -2.59
C TYR A 106 10.55 8.49 -3.30
N LYS A 107 10.65 9.81 -3.49
CA LYS A 107 11.67 10.45 -4.34
C LYS A 107 12.43 11.55 -3.62
#